data_AF-A0A369BRA7-F1
#
_entry.id   AF-A0A369BRA7-F1
#
_cell.length_a   1.000
_cell.length_b   1.000
_cell.length_c   1.000
_cell.angle_alpha   90.00
_cell.angle_beta   90.00
_cell.angle_gamma   90.00
#
_symmetry.space_group_name_H-M   'P 1'
#
loop_
_entity.id
_entity.type
_entity.pdbx_description
1 polymer ?
#
loop_
_entity_poly.entity_id
_entity_poly.type
_entity_poly.pdbx_seq_one_letter_code
_entity_poly.pdbx_strand_id
1 'polypeptide(L)' 'MSIDPVVPRGESLRRALAWIAEQGRCDAAVVEAAALRFDLAPRDEEFLLRQLVHHEGVGSPERDA' A
#
# COMPACT_ATOMS: atom_id res chain seq x y z
N MET A 1 -2.96 -24.63 24.42
CA MET A 1 -4.02 -23.81 23.80
C MET A 1 -3.30 -22.62 23.17
N SER A 2 -3.06 -22.67 21.86
CA SER A 2 -2.47 -21.51 21.16
C SER A 2 -3.60 -20.53 20.90
N ILE A 3 -3.43 -19.29 21.36
CA ILE A 3 -4.32 -18.19 21.04
C ILE A 3 -3.84 -17.68 19.69
N ASP A 4 -4.60 -17.93 18.63
CA ASP A 4 -4.31 -17.29 17.35
C ASP A 4 -4.46 -15.77 17.50
N PRO A 5 -3.45 -14.98 17.09
CA PRO A 5 -3.54 -13.54 17.18
C PRO A 5 -4.70 -13.06 16.32
N VAL A 6 -5.63 -12.32 16.94
CA VAL A 6 -6.72 -11.65 16.23
C VAL A 6 -6.09 -10.60 15.33
N VAL A 7 -5.97 -10.93 14.04
CA VAL A 7 -5.54 -9.96 13.04
C VAL A 7 -6.73 -9.07 12.71
N PRO A 8 -6.65 -7.75 12.98
CA PRO A 8 -7.73 -6.84 12.65
C PRO A 8 -7.95 -6.79 11.14
N ARG A 9 -9.22 -6.62 10.74
CA ARG A 9 -9.58 -6.50 9.33
C ARG A 9 -8.73 -5.41 8.65
N GLY A 10 -8.16 -5.74 7.49
CA GLY A 10 -7.33 -4.82 6.70
C GLY A 10 -5.90 -4.63 7.22
N GLU A 11 -5.41 -5.49 8.13
CA GLU A 11 -4.00 -5.47 8.55
C GLU A 11 -3.04 -5.72 7.36
N SER A 12 -3.39 -6.63 6.44
CA SER A 12 -2.57 -6.88 5.25
C SER A 12 -2.37 -5.61 4.41
N LEU A 13 -3.43 -4.82 4.21
CA LEU A 13 -3.37 -3.55 3.50
C LEU A 13 -2.49 -2.52 4.24
N ARG A 14 -2.61 -2.42 5.57
CA ARG A 14 -1.77 -1.52 6.37
C ARG A 14 -0.29 -1.89 6.30
N ARG A 15 0.03 -3.18 6.37
CA ARG A 15 1.40 -3.69 6.24
C ARG A 15 1.95 -3.46 4.82
N ALA A 16 1.14 -3.68 3.79
CA ALA A 16 1.49 -3.38 2.42
C ALA A 16 1.80 -1.89 2.24
N LEU A 17 0.93 -1.00 2.75
CA LEU A 17 1.14 0.45 2.67
C LEU A 17 2.42 0.91 3.36
N ALA A 18 2.69 0.40 4.57
CA ALA A 18 3.93 0.70 5.29
C ALA A 18 5.16 0.25 4.49
N TRP A 19 5.12 -0.95 3.92
CA TRP A 19 6.22 -1.47 3.10
C TRP A 19 6.43 -0.69 1.81
N ILE A 20 5.35 -0.24 1.15
CA ILE A 20 5.44 0.62 -0.04
C ILE A 20 6.09 1.96 0.32
N ALA A 21 5.70 2.57 1.44
CA ALA A 21 6.30 3.81 1.93
C ALA A 21 7.81 3.67 2.20
N GLU A 22 8.26 2.51 2.70
CA GLU A 22 9.69 2.21 2.87
C GLU A 22 10.46 2.11 1.55
N GLN A 23 9.80 1.81 0.42
CA GLN A 23 10.48 1.77 -0.88
C GLN A 23 10.84 3.16 -1.41
N GLY A 24 10.19 4.22 -0.89
CA GLY A 24 10.38 5.59 -1.36
C GLY A 24 9.90 5.86 -2.79
N ARG A 25 9.19 4.90 -3.39
CA ARG A 25 8.60 4.99 -4.74
C ARG A 25 7.26 4.26 -4.76
N CYS A 26 6.29 4.85 -5.45
CA CYS A 26 4.90 4.43 -5.46
C CYS A 26 4.47 4.01 -6.89
N ASP A 27 5.24 3.14 -7.52
CA ASP A 27 4.95 2.64 -8.88
C ASP A 27 4.02 1.42 -8.85
N ALA A 28 3.35 1.15 -9.99
CA ALA A 28 2.52 -0.04 -10.16
C ALA A 28 3.26 -1.35 -9.81
N ALA A 29 4.53 -1.47 -10.22
CA ALA A 29 5.35 -2.64 -9.90
C ALA A 29 5.58 -2.84 -8.40
N VAL A 30 5.61 -1.77 -7.61
CA VAL A 30 5.76 -1.86 -6.15
C VAL A 30 4.45 -2.28 -5.51
N VAL A 31 3.32 -1.77 -6.03
CA VAL A 31 1.99 -2.17 -5.58
C VAL A 31 1.74 -3.66 -5.86
N GLU A 32 2.07 -4.15 -7.07
CA GLU A 32 1.97 -5.58 -7.40
C GLU A 32 2.86 -6.44 -6.48
N ALA A 33 4.10 -6.02 -6.23
CA ALA A 33 4.98 -6.73 -5.31
C ALA A 33 4.44 -6.76 -3.87
N ALA A 34 3.80 -5.68 -3.41
CA ALA A 34 3.15 -5.63 -2.11
C ALA A 34 1.91 -6.53 -2.07
N ALA A 35 1.12 -6.56 -3.15
CA ALA A 35 -0.06 -7.40 -3.26
C ALA A 35 0.27 -8.89 -3.11
N LEU A 36 1.31 -9.35 -3.82
CA LEU A 36 1.82 -10.72 -3.69
C LEU A 36 2.43 -11.01 -2.32
N ARG A 37 3.15 -10.03 -1.74
CA ARG A 37 3.84 -10.20 -0.46
C ARG A 37 2.89 -10.30 0.74
N PHE A 38 1.79 -9.56 0.73
CA PHE A 38 0.87 -9.44 1.85
C PHE A 38 -0.48 -10.13 1.61
N ASP A 39 -0.62 -10.87 0.50
CA ASP A 39 -1.84 -11.55 0.10
C ASP A 39 -3.04 -10.57 0.07
N LEU A 40 -2.86 -9.47 -0.65
CA LEU A 40 -3.91 -8.47 -0.79
C LEU A 40 -5.04 -9.00 -1.66
N ALA A 41 -6.27 -8.69 -1.28
CA ALA A 41 -7.40 -8.91 -2.16
C ALA A 41 -7.29 -8.02 -3.42
N PRO A 42 -7.80 -8.46 -4.58
CA PRO A 42 -7.76 -7.65 -5.82
C PRO A 42 -8.34 -6.24 -5.65
N ARG A 43 -9.34 -6.10 -4.77
CA ARG A 43 -9.94 -4.80 -4.43
C ARG A 43 -8.95 -3.87 -3.71
N ASP A 44 -8.12 -4.41 -2.83
CA ASP A 44 -7.14 -3.65 -2.07
C ASP A 44 -5.95 -3.25 -2.94
N GLU A 45 -5.51 -4.13 -3.84
CA GLU A 45 -4.53 -3.81 -4.88
C GLU A 45 -5.03 -2.69 -5.80
N GLU A 46 -6.26 -2.80 -6.32
CA GLU A 46 -6.85 -1.76 -7.17
C GLU A 46 -6.95 -0.42 -6.44
N PHE A 47 -7.30 -0.45 -5.15
CA PHE A 47 -7.28 0.75 -4.30
C PHE A 47 -5.88 1.38 -4.24
N LEU A 48 -4.83 0.59 -4.01
CA LEU A 48 -3.45 1.08 -3.96
C LEU A 48 -3.01 1.64 -5.31
N LEU A 49 -3.33 0.98 -6.43
CA LEU A 49 -3.02 1.49 -7.77
C LEU A 49 -3.69 2.86 -8.02
N ARG A 50 -4.97 2.99 -7.66
CA ARG A 50 -5.72 4.27 -7.77
C ARG A 50 -5.17 5.38 -6.88
N GLN A 51 -4.79 5.08 -5.65
CA GLN A 51 -4.38 6.09 -4.68
C GLN A 51 -2.91 6.45 -4.73
N LEU A 52 -2.03 5.52 -5.11
CA LEU A 52 -0.58 5.72 -5.07
C LEU A 52 0.02 5.95 -6.45
N VAL A 53 -0.48 5.27 -7.49
CA VAL A 53 0.08 5.36 -8.84
C VAL A 53 -0.63 6.42 -9.66
N HIS A 54 -1.96 6.39 -9.66
CA HIS A 54 -2.76 7.33 -10.45
C HIS A 54 -2.89 8.72 -9.81
N HIS A 55 -2.50 8.87 -8.53
CA HIS A 55 -2.53 10.14 -7.81
C HIS A 55 -1.22 10.95 -7.95
N GLU A 56 -0.15 10.38 -8.53
CA GLU A 56 1.14 11.05 -8.83
C GLU A 56 1.03 12.11 -9.96
N GLY A 57 -0.17 12.65 -10.19
CA GLY A 57 -0.45 13.74 -11.15
C GLY A 57 -0.87 15.06 -10.51
N VAL A 58 -1.09 15.10 -9.18
CA VAL A 58 -1.37 16.35 -8.47
C VAL A 58 -0.17 16.66 -7.59
N GLY A 59 0.88 17.16 -8.22
CA GLY A 59 2.03 17.71 -7.51
C GLY A 59 1.52 18.66 -6.43
N SER A 60 1.91 18.42 -5.19
CA SER A 60 1.79 19.44 -4.15
C SER A 60 2.68 20.60 -4.58
N PRO A 61 2.13 21.79 -4.90
CA PRO A 61 2.97 22.94 -5.12
C PRO A 61 3.59 23.33 -3.78
N GLU A 62 4.90 23.60 -3.81
CA GLU A 62 5.60 24.47 -2.87
C GLU A 62 5.77 23.94 -1.43
N ARG A 63 6.93 23.33 -1.17
CA ARG A 63 7.58 23.39 0.14
C ARG A 63 8.94 24.07 -0.03
N ASP A 64 8.91 25.31 -0.46
CA ASP A 64 9.99 26.29 -0.28
C ASP A 64 9.48 27.33 0.73
N ALA A 65 9.94 27.22 1.98
CA ALA A 65 9.93 28.27 2.99
C ALA A 65 11.00 27.97 4.07
#